data_AF-A0A1F5PJL3-F1
#
_entry.id   AF-A0A1F5PJL3-F1
#
_cell.length_a   1.000
_cell.length_b   1.000
_cell.length_c   1.000
_cell.angle_alpha   90.00
_cell.angle_beta   90.00
_cell.angle_gamma   90.00
#
_symmetry.space_group_name_H-M   'P 1'
#
loop_
_entity.id
_entity.type
_entity.pdbx_description
1 polymer ?
#
loop_
_entity_poly.entity_id
_entity_poly.type
_entity_poly.pdbx_seq_one_letter_code
_entity_poly.pdbx_strand_id
1 'polypeptide(L)'
;MKQVLVRKFGHLAASAAFFAFPYFFSPKTMIGLCGLFAILLLLGHLIGLSRHHRVDRITLGEFYFPLGVALSAFFFLPQNLLAFQFGILILGVSDTAAELTGRLWGRHQIKSVHKTWEGVLAFFLVSLLIFLLFVWPQHPGTILAGLSITLLLTLLEGLLSFGLDNLFLPIIAAVLLNWLIK
;
A
#
# COMPACT_ATOMS: atom_id res chain seq x y z
N MET A 1 0.25 1.58 -20.68
CA MET A 1 -0.17 0.29 -20.09
C MET A 1 1.01 -0.57 -19.62
N LYS A 2 1.98 -0.91 -20.48
CA LYS A 2 3.16 -1.74 -20.09
C LYS A 2 3.95 -1.19 -18.88
N GLN A 3 4.28 0.10 -18.85
CA GLN A 3 5.04 0.71 -17.75
C GLN A 3 4.30 0.65 -16.39
N VAL A 4 2.97 0.85 -16.39
CA VAL A 4 2.17 0.76 -15.16
C VAL A 4 2.14 -0.67 -14.62
N LEU A 5 1.99 -1.67 -15.51
CA LEU A 5 2.04 -3.08 -15.14
C LEU A 5 3.38 -3.45 -14.50
N VAL A 6 4.50 -3.00 -15.08
CA VAL A 6 5.84 -3.22 -14.51
C VAL A 6 5.96 -2.59 -13.13
N ARG A 7 5.52 -1.33 -12.96
CA ARG A 7 5.55 -0.64 -11.67
C ARG A 7 4.73 -1.37 -10.61
N LYS A 8 3.49 -1.75 -10.93
CA LYS A 8 2.60 -2.44 -9.97
C LYS A 8 3.03 -3.86 -9.66
N PHE A 9 3.60 -4.57 -10.63
CA PHE A 9 4.26 -5.84 -10.35
C PHE A 9 5.42 -5.66 -9.36
N GLY A 10 6.22 -4.60 -9.54
CA GLY A 10 7.25 -4.21 -8.58
C GLY A 10 6.71 -3.92 -7.17
N HIS A 11 5.63 -3.13 -7.05
CA HIS A 11 4.98 -2.86 -5.77
C HIS A 11 4.45 -4.15 -5.12
N LEU A 12 3.77 -5.01 -5.88
CA LEU A 12 3.23 -6.27 -5.37
C LEU A 12 4.36 -7.20 -4.89
N ALA A 13 5.43 -7.34 -5.66
CA ALA A 13 6.60 -8.14 -5.30
C ALA A 13 7.31 -7.57 -4.06
N ALA A 14 7.48 -6.25 -4.00
CA ALA A 14 8.07 -5.58 -2.85
C ALA A 14 7.20 -5.76 -1.59
N SER A 15 5.88 -5.60 -1.69
CA SER A 15 4.97 -5.84 -0.57
C SER A 15 5.00 -7.30 -0.11
N ALA A 16 5.08 -8.27 -1.03
CA ALA A 16 5.25 -9.68 -0.65
C ALA A 16 6.56 -9.92 0.11
N ALA A 17 7.66 -9.27 -0.31
CA ALA A 17 8.93 -9.33 0.41
C ALA A 17 8.81 -8.68 1.79
N PHE A 18 8.28 -7.46 1.89
CA PHE A 18 8.13 -6.73 3.16
C PHE A 18 7.14 -7.39 4.12
N PHE A 19 6.15 -8.13 3.62
CA PHE A 19 5.29 -8.97 4.46
C PHE A 19 6.09 -10.07 5.18
N ALA A 20 7.08 -10.65 4.49
CA ALA A 20 7.93 -11.73 5.03
C ALA A 20 9.14 -11.21 5.82
N PHE A 21 9.62 -10.00 5.56
CA PHE A 21 10.84 -9.44 6.17
C PHE A 21 10.88 -9.45 7.71
N PRO A 22 9.78 -9.20 8.44
CA PRO A 22 9.81 -9.25 9.91
C PRO A 22 10.26 -10.61 10.49
N TYR A 23 10.19 -11.69 9.70
CA TYR A 23 10.67 -13.02 10.10
C TYR A 23 12.19 -13.21 9.92
N PHE A 24 12.85 -12.38 9.12
CA PHE A 24 14.27 -12.52 8.77
C PHE A 24 15.13 -11.35 9.25
N PHE A 25 14.53 -10.18 9.45
CA PHE A 25 15.24 -8.94 9.73
C PHE A 25 14.70 -8.24 10.96
N SER A 26 15.59 -7.58 11.71
CA SER A 26 15.16 -6.68 12.79
C SER A 26 14.42 -5.46 12.22
N PRO A 27 13.48 -4.85 12.96
CA PRO A 27 12.79 -3.64 12.50
C PRO A 27 13.76 -2.51 12.12
N LYS A 28 14.86 -2.35 12.87
CA LYS A 28 15.91 -1.37 12.56
C LYS A 28 16.56 -1.63 11.20
N THR A 29 16.85 -2.89 10.89
CA THR A 29 17.41 -3.30 9.60
C THR A 29 16.43 -3.01 8.47
N MET A 30 15.15 -3.35 8.64
CA MET A 30 14.11 -3.10 7.63
C MET A 30 13.96 -1.60 7.34
N ILE A 31 13.87 -0.77 8.38
CA ILE A 31 13.77 0.69 8.26
C ILE A 31 15.02 1.24 7.56
N GLY A 32 16.21 0.75 7.93
CA GLY A 32 17.47 1.13 7.28
C GLY A 32 17.50 0.80 5.78
N LEU A 33 17.05 -0.41 5.41
CA LEU A 33 16.97 -0.82 4.00
C LEU A 33 15.96 0.01 3.21
N CYS A 34 14.79 0.30 3.79
CA CYS A 34 13.79 1.18 3.17
C CYS A 34 14.32 2.61 2.99
N GLY A 35 15.01 3.15 4.01
CA GLY A 35 15.63 4.46 3.96
C GLY A 35 16.73 4.54 2.91
N LEU A 36 17.62 3.54 2.86
CA LEU A 36 18.65 3.43 1.83
C LEU A 36 18.02 3.38 0.43
N PHE A 37 16.98 2.56 0.22
CA PHE A 37 16.30 2.48 -1.06
C PHE A 37 15.66 3.81 -1.46
N ALA A 38 14.99 4.51 -0.54
CA ALA A 38 14.43 5.85 -0.78
C ALA A 38 15.51 6.88 -1.14
N ILE A 39 16.68 6.84 -0.47
CA ILE A 39 17.83 7.71 -0.78
C ILE A 39 18.38 7.38 -2.17
N LEU A 40 18.55 6.10 -2.52
CA LEU A 40 19.04 5.69 -3.84
C LEU A 40 18.10 6.12 -4.96
N LEU A 41 16.79 6.00 -4.75
CA LEU A 41 15.79 6.55 -5.68
C LEU A 41 15.94 8.08 -5.82
N LEU A 42 16.24 8.78 -4.72
CA LEU A 42 16.35 10.24 -4.72
C LEU A 42 17.60 10.68 -5.45
N LEU A 43 18.72 10.04 -5.17
CA LEU A 43 19.98 10.28 -5.86
C LEU A 43 19.86 9.97 -7.36
N GLY A 44 19.27 8.82 -7.72
CA GLY A 44 19.00 8.45 -9.12
C GLY A 44 18.15 9.50 -9.85
N HIS A 45 17.22 10.12 -9.13
CA HIS A 45 16.44 11.23 -9.62
C HIS A 45 17.27 12.51 -9.82
N LEU A 46 17.99 12.94 -8.79
CA LEU A 46 18.80 14.17 -8.82
C LEU A 46 19.90 14.14 -9.89
N ILE A 47 20.49 12.97 -10.17
CA ILE A 47 21.54 12.79 -11.18
C ILE A 47 21.01 12.57 -12.60
N GLY A 48 19.68 12.62 -12.82
CA GLY A 48 19.09 12.59 -14.16
C GLY A 48 19.11 11.22 -14.84
N LEU A 49 19.38 10.12 -14.12
CA LEU A 49 19.17 8.76 -14.65
C LEU A 49 17.70 8.53 -15.02
N SER A 50 16.78 9.21 -14.33
CA SER A 50 15.35 9.20 -14.65
C SER A 50 14.99 9.91 -15.96
N ARG A 51 15.86 10.78 -16.50
CA ARG A 51 15.58 11.62 -17.69
C ARG A 51 15.70 10.88 -19.02
N HIS A 52 16.40 9.74 -19.06
CA HIS A 52 16.61 8.96 -20.28
C HIS A 52 15.41 8.08 -20.66
N HIS A 53 14.47 7.91 -19.75
CA HIS A 53 13.15 7.34 -20.05
C HIS A 53 12.20 8.52 -20.24
N ARG A 54 11.50 8.60 -21.38
CA ARG A 54 10.41 9.57 -21.69
C ARG A 54 9.21 9.37 -20.76
N VAL A 55 9.41 9.48 -19.45
CA VAL A 55 8.38 9.50 -18.44
C VAL A 55 8.41 10.91 -17.90
N ASP A 56 7.68 11.78 -18.58
CA ASP A 56 7.34 13.08 -18.04
C ASP A 56 6.68 12.85 -16.67
N ARG A 57 7.33 13.36 -15.63
CA ARG A 57 6.94 13.35 -14.21
C ARG A 57 7.38 12.11 -13.43
N ILE A 58 8.24 12.38 -12.46
CA ILE A 58 8.42 11.60 -11.24
C ILE A 58 7.02 11.32 -10.68
N THR A 59 6.61 10.05 -10.60
CA THR A 59 5.51 9.71 -9.70
C THR A 59 6.11 9.62 -8.30
N LEU A 60 5.95 10.67 -7.49
CA LEU A 60 6.39 10.73 -6.09
C LEU A 60 5.98 9.47 -5.29
N GLY A 61 4.96 8.74 -5.74
CA GLY A 61 4.58 7.40 -5.26
C GLY A 61 5.73 6.40 -5.12
N GLU A 62 6.75 6.41 -6.00
CA GLU A 62 7.91 5.51 -5.90
C GLU A 62 8.77 5.81 -4.66
N PHE A 63 8.79 7.07 -4.23
CA PHE A 63 9.43 7.50 -2.98
C PHE A 63 8.57 7.21 -1.76
N TYR A 64 7.26 7.42 -1.91
CA TYR A 64 6.30 7.24 -0.83
C TYR A 64 6.15 5.79 -0.41
N PHE A 65 6.31 4.83 -1.33
CA PHE A 65 6.22 3.41 -1.00
C PHE A 65 7.22 2.95 0.08
N PRO A 66 8.55 3.05 -0.10
CA PRO A 66 9.49 2.60 0.93
C PRO A 66 9.37 3.43 2.22
N LEU A 67 8.99 4.70 2.14
CA LEU A 67 8.74 5.52 3.33
C LEU A 67 7.51 5.05 4.10
N GLY A 68 6.41 4.73 3.43
CA GLY A 68 5.19 4.18 4.04
C GLY A 68 5.47 2.85 4.73
N VAL A 69 6.23 1.97 4.09
CA VAL A 69 6.70 0.71 4.68
C VAL A 69 7.58 0.96 5.91
N ALA A 70 8.57 1.87 5.82
CA ALA A 70 9.48 2.19 6.91
C ALA A 70 8.74 2.75 8.13
N LEU A 71 7.82 3.69 7.92
CA LEU A 71 7.03 4.29 8.99
C LEU A 71 6.08 3.26 9.61
N SER A 72 5.43 2.42 8.80
CA SER A 72 4.63 1.31 9.32
C SER A 72 5.49 0.35 10.15
N ALA A 73 6.69 -0.01 9.67
CA ALA A 73 7.61 -0.86 10.44
C ALA A 73 8.02 -0.20 11.77
N PHE A 74 8.31 1.10 11.76
CA PHE A 74 8.70 1.87 12.94
C PHE A 74 7.62 1.89 14.02
N PHE A 75 6.34 2.06 13.65
CA PHE A 75 5.26 2.17 14.61
C PHE A 75 4.74 0.83 15.13
N PHE A 76 4.82 -0.23 14.33
CA PHE A 76 4.11 -1.49 14.62
C PHE A 76 5.03 -2.67 14.88
N LEU A 77 6.31 -2.65 14.49
CA LEU A 77 7.20 -3.77 14.73
C LEU A 77 8.14 -3.53 15.93
N PRO A 78 8.42 -4.57 16.74
CA PRO A 78 7.89 -5.94 16.66
C PRO A 78 6.53 -6.16 17.33
N GLN A 79 5.96 -5.14 17.98
CA GLN A 79 4.86 -5.32 18.94
C GLN A 79 3.54 -5.81 18.31
N ASN A 80 3.24 -5.43 17.08
CA ASN A 80 2.03 -5.82 16.38
C ASN A 80 2.32 -6.18 14.91
N LEU A 81 2.85 -7.39 14.74
CA LEU A 81 3.17 -7.95 13.43
C LEU A 81 1.94 -8.03 12.51
N LEU A 82 0.78 -8.42 13.06
CA LEU A 82 -0.46 -8.57 12.29
C LEU A 82 -0.92 -7.22 11.71
N ALA A 83 -0.87 -6.15 12.51
CA ALA A 83 -1.18 -4.80 12.06
C ALA A 83 -0.25 -4.33 10.94
N PHE A 84 1.06 -4.51 11.10
CA PHE A 84 2.03 -4.19 10.07
C PHE A 84 1.74 -4.96 8.77
N GLN A 85 1.60 -6.28 8.85
CA GLN A 85 1.37 -7.14 7.69
C GLN A 85 0.06 -6.84 6.97
N PHE A 86 -1.01 -6.54 7.71
CA PHE A 86 -2.26 -6.08 7.12
C PHE A 86 -2.07 -4.80 6.32
N GLY A 87 -1.36 -3.81 6.88
CA GLY A 87 -1.04 -2.57 6.17
C GLY A 87 -0.26 -2.80 4.87
N ILE A 88 0.73 -3.70 4.89
CA ILE A 88 1.50 -4.08 3.70
C ILE A 88 0.65 -4.79 2.65
N LEU A 89 -0.29 -5.64 3.07
CA LEU A 89 -1.23 -6.31 2.15
C LEU A 89 -2.20 -5.31 1.51
N ILE A 90 -2.72 -4.35 2.27
CA ILE A 90 -3.57 -3.27 1.73
C ILE A 90 -2.80 -2.45 0.68
N LEU A 91 -1.57 -2.05 1.01
CA LEU A 91 -0.68 -1.31 0.09
C LEU A 91 -0.30 -2.12 -1.16
N GLY A 92 0.00 -3.40 -1.02
CA GLY A 92 0.51 -4.21 -2.12
C GLY A 92 -0.58 -4.78 -3.01
N VAL A 93 -1.64 -5.29 -2.39
CA VAL A 93 -2.64 -6.13 -3.04
C VAL A 93 -3.90 -5.32 -3.37
N SER A 94 -4.51 -4.66 -2.39
CA SER A 94 -5.74 -3.89 -2.62
C SER A 94 -5.50 -2.71 -3.56
N ASP A 95 -4.45 -1.93 -3.33
CA ASP A 95 -4.08 -0.79 -4.18
C ASP A 95 -3.70 -1.22 -5.62
N THR A 96 -2.98 -2.34 -5.77
CA THR A 96 -2.70 -2.90 -7.10
C THR A 96 -4.00 -3.34 -7.79
N ALA A 97 -4.91 -4.03 -7.08
CA ALA A 97 -6.19 -4.45 -7.63
C ALA A 97 -7.04 -3.25 -8.07
N ALA A 98 -7.05 -2.17 -7.29
CA ALA A 98 -7.76 -0.94 -7.59
C ALA A 98 -7.25 -0.29 -8.89
N GLU A 99 -5.93 -0.08 -9.01
CA GLU A 99 -5.35 0.55 -10.20
C GLU A 99 -5.50 -0.34 -11.45
N LEU A 100 -5.32 -1.65 -11.34
CA LEU A 100 -5.49 -2.57 -12.49
C LEU A 100 -6.94 -2.61 -12.95
N THR A 101 -7.89 -2.78 -12.03
CA THR A 101 -9.33 -2.82 -12.35
C THR A 101 -9.77 -1.49 -12.96
N GLY A 102 -9.38 -0.37 -12.35
CA GLY A 102 -9.75 0.95 -12.86
C GLY A 102 -9.18 1.28 -14.23
N ARG A 103 -8.03 0.70 -14.61
CA ARG A 103 -7.46 0.89 -15.95
C ARG A 103 -8.01 -0.06 -17.00
N LEU A 104 -8.28 -1.31 -16.64
CA LEU A 104 -8.73 -2.35 -17.58
C LEU A 104 -10.23 -2.28 -17.82
N TRP A 105 -11.01 -2.01 -16.77
CA TRP A 105 -12.47 -2.06 -16.79
C TRP A 105 -13.15 -0.78 -16.34
N GLY A 106 -12.39 0.26 -15.96
CA GLY A 106 -12.95 1.51 -15.48
C GLY A 106 -13.74 2.25 -16.55
N ARG A 107 -15.07 2.28 -16.40
CA ARG A 107 -16.00 3.03 -17.25
C ARG A 107 -16.53 4.26 -16.54
N HIS A 108 -16.66 4.21 -15.21
CA HIS A 108 -17.26 5.27 -14.43
C HIS A 108 -16.19 6.10 -13.70
N GLN A 109 -15.77 7.21 -14.31
CA GLN A 109 -14.72 8.06 -13.77
C GLN A 109 -15.19 8.97 -12.62
N ILE A 110 -14.36 9.05 -11.59
CA ILE A 110 -14.44 10.04 -10.51
C ILE A 110 -13.47 11.17 -10.88
N LYS A 111 -13.97 12.16 -11.63
CA LYS A 111 -13.13 13.17 -12.31
C LYS A 111 -12.24 13.99 -11.36
N SER A 112 -12.68 14.25 -10.14
CA SER A 112 -11.96 15.07 -9.16
C SER A 112 -10.63 14.46 -8.69
N VAL A 113 -10.50 13.13 -8.74
CA VAL A 113 -9.35 12.38 -8.20
C VAL A 113 -8.68 11.47 -9.23
N HIS A 114 -9.10 11.54 -10.50
CA HIS A 114 -8.60 10.67 -11.59
C HIS A 114 -8.69 9.17 -11.29
N LYS A 115 -9.73 8.75 -10.55
CA LYS A 115 -10.03 7.34 -10.22
C LYS A 115 -11.31 6.87 -10.89
N THR A 116 -11.68 5.62 -10.65
CA THR A 116 -12.90 5.01 -11.20
C THR A 116 -13.66 4.27 -10.11
N TRP A 117 -14.98 4.22 -10.21
CA TRP A 117 -15.81 3.48 -9.26
C TRP A 117 -15.48 1.98 -9.25
N GLU A 118 -15.11 1.43 -10.41
CA GLU A 118 -14.67 0.03 -10.53
C GLU A 118 -13.38 -0.23 -9.73
N GLY A 119 -12.42 0.70 -9.79
CA GLY A 119 -11.20 0.61 -8.98
C GLY A 119 -11.48 0.70 -7.47
N VAL A 120 -12.36 1.62 -7.06
CA VAL A 120 -12.80 1.77 -5.65
C VAL A 120 -13.48 0.51 -5.16
N LEU A 121 -14.37 -0.08 -5.95
CA LEU A 121 -15.04 -1.34 -5.61
C LEU A 121 -14.05 -2.50 -5.51
N ALA A 122 -13.08 -2.60 -6.43
CA ALA A 122 -12.02 -3.60 -6.36
C ALA A 122 -11.17 -3.45 -5.09
N PHE A 123 -10.78 -2.22 -4.73
CA PHE A 123 -10.06 -1.95 -3.49
C PHE A 123 -10.84 -2.46 -2.27
N PHE A 124 -12.13 -2.11 -2.19
CA PHE A 124 -12.99 -2.50 -1.09
C PHE A 124 -13.10 -4.02 -0.96
N LEU A 125 -13.45 -4.71 -2.07
CA LEU A 125 -13.64 -6.16 -2.06
C LEU A 125 -12.36 -6.92 -1.72
N VAL A 126 -11.22 -6.49 -2.27
CA VAL A 126 -9.93 -7.12 -1.97
C VAL A 126 -9.49 -6.85 -0.53
N SER A 127 -9.70 -5.63 -0.01
CA SER A 127 -9.41 -5.31 1.38
C SER A 127 -10.28 -6.10 2.36
N LEU A 128 -11.56 -6.29 2.03
CA LEU A 128 -12.47 -7.13 2.80
C LEU A 128 -12.05 -8.59 2.76
N LEU A 129 -11.65 -9.11 1.60
CA LEU A 129 -11.14 -10.47 1.47
C LEU A 129 -9.86 -10.67 2.29
N ILE A 130 -8.92 -9.72 2.25
CA ILE A 130 -7.72 -9.75 3.09
C ILE A 130 -8.11 -9.79 4.56
N PHE A 131 -9.04 -8.94 5.02
CA PHE A 131 -9.50 -8.96 6.40
C PHE A 131 -10.11 -10.32 6.78
N LEU A 132 -11.01 -10.86 5.96
CA LEU A 132 -11.72 -12.13 6.22
C LEU A 132 -10.78 -13.34 6.24
N LEU A 133 -9.76 -13.36 5.39
CA LEU A 133 -8.82 -14.48 5.29
C LEU A 133 -7.66 -14.36 6.28
N PHE A 134 -7.22 -13.14 6.60
CA PHE A 134 -5.99 -12.92 7.35
C PHE A 134 -6.23 -12.50 8.81
N VAL A 135 -7.25 -11.67 9.07
CA VAL A 135 -7.50 -11.08 10.40
C VAL A 135 -8.60 -11.83 11.14
N TRP A 136 -9.76 -12.00 10.51
CA TRP A 136 -10.95 -12.56 11.15
C TRP A 136 -10.76 -13.95 11.78
N PRO A 137 -9.99 -14.90 11.20
CA PRO A 137 -9.77 -16.20 11.82
C PRO A 137 -9.04 -16.14 13.17
N GLN A 138 -8.25 -15.07 13.39
CA GLN A 138 -7.51 -14.84 14.63
C GLN A 138 -8.33 -14.00 15.64
N HIS A 139 -9.30 -13.22 15.15
CA HIS A 139 -10.15 -12.33 15.93
C HIS A 139 -11.64 -12.52 15.57
N PRO A 140 -12.24 -13.68 15.90
CA PRO A 140 -13.64 -13.94 15.60
C PRO A 140 -14.56 -12.92 16.30
N GLY A 141 -15.72 -12.64 15.70
CA GLY A 141 -16.67 -11.64 16.20
C GLY A 141 -16.40 -10.19 15.75
N THR A 142 -15.27 -9.91 15.09
CA THR A 142 -14.90 -8.57 14.63
C THR A 142 -15.43 -8.19 13.24
N ILE A 143 -16.40 -8.92 12.68
CA ILE A 143 -16.80 -8.78 11.27
C ILE A 143 -17.36 -7.38 10.93
N LEU A 144 -18.15 -6.79 11.83
CA LEU A 144 -18.68 -5.43 11.65
C LEU A 144 -17.57 -4.38 11.72
N ALA A 145 -16.58 -4.58 12.60
CA ALA A 145 -15.43 -3.70 12.69
C ALA A 145 -14.54 -3.83 11.45
N GLY A 146 -14.30 -5.05 10.95
CA GLY A 146 -13.59 -5.28 9.69
C GLY A 146 -14.27 -4.64 8.48
N LEU A 147 -15.59 -4.74 8.39
CA LEU A 147 -16.36 -4.03 7.36
C LEU A 147 -16.17 -2.50 7.49
N SER A 148 -16.19 -1.98 8.71
CA SER A 148 -16.02 -0.54 8.97
C SER A 148 -14.61 -0.05 8.60
N ILE A 149 -13.57 -0.82 8.97
CA ILE A 149 -12.18 -0.54 8.64
C ILE A 149 -11.98 -0.53 7.12
N THR A 150 -12.47 -1.56 6.42
CA THR A 150 -12.27 -1.70 4.97
C THR A 150 -13.04 -0.64 4.17
N LEU A 151 -14.23 -0.24 4.63
CA LEU A 151 -14.93 0.92 4.09
C LEU A 151 -14.14 2.21 4.29
N LEU A 152 -13.62 2.47 5.50
CA LEU A 152 -12.82 3.66 5.79
C LEU A 152 -11.55 3.70 4.94
N LEU A 153 -10.85 2.57 4.80
CA LEU A 153 -9.66 2.48 3.93
C LEU A 153 -10.01 2.73 2.47
N THR A 154 -11.17 2.28 2.01
CA THR A 154 -11.65 2.53 0.64
C THR A 154 -11.91 4.02 0.41
N LEU A 155 -12.53 4.70 1.38
CA LEU A 155 -12.74 6.15 1.31
C LEU A 155 -11.41 6.90 1.27
N LEU A 156 -10.46 6.52 2.12
CA LEU A 156 -9.13 7.12 2.16
C LEU A 156 -8.34 6.88 0.88
N GLU A 157 -8.39 5.65 0.33
CA GLU A 157 -7.82 5.37 -0.99
C GLU A 157 -8.43 6.32 -2.01
N GLY A 158 -9.75 6.44 -2.09
CA GLY A 158 -10.43 7.31 -3.05
C GLY A 158 -10.02 8.79 -2.95
N LEU A 159 -9.67 9.27 -1.75
CA LEU A 159 -9.24 10.65 -1.50
C LEU A 159 -7.75 10.88 -1.73
N LEU A 160 -6.91 9.87 -1.50
CA LEU A 160 -5.46 9.98 -1.66
C LEU A 160 -5.07 9.91 -3.15
N SER A 161 -4.39 10.96 -3.62
CA SER A 161 -3.91 11.10 -5.00
C SER A 161 -2.42 11.38 -5.03
N PHE A 162 -1.83 11.44 -6.23
CA PHE A 162 -0.41 11.76 -6.44
C PHE A 162 0.59 10.81 -5.75
N GLY A 163 0.17 9.58 -5.46
CA GLY A 163 1.01 8.54 -4.84
C GLY A 163 1.05 8.60 -3.30
N LEU A 164 0.31 9.53 -2.67
CA LEU A 164 0.22 9.64 -1.20
C LEU A 164 -0.42 8.40 -0.55
N ASP A 165 -1.23 7.66 -1.30
CA ASP A 165 -1.72 6.33 -0.94
C ASP A 165 -0.57 5.39 -0.54
N ASN A 166 0.56 5.41 -1.26
CA ASN A 166 1.71 4.58 -0.96
C ASN A 166 2.38 4.91 0.39
N LEU A 167 2.23 6.16 0.86
CA LEU A 167 2.76 6.58 2.16
C LEU A 167 1.76 6.26 3.28
N PHE A 168 0.50 6.65 3.11
CA PHE A 168 -0.46 6.68 4.20
C PHE A 168 -1.29 5.40 4.35
N LEU A 169 -1.66 4.70 3.27
CA LEU A 169 -2.46 3.48 3.37
C LEU A 169 -1.85 2.40 4.27
N PRO A 170 -0.56 2.02 4.18
CA PRO A 170 -0.01 0.98 5.05
C PRO A 170 -0.06 1.40 6.52
N ILE A 171 0.21 2.68 6.81
CA ILE A 171 0.20 3.22 8.17
C ILE A 171 -1.21 3.23 8.72
N ILE A 172 -2.18 3.80 7.99
CA ILE A 172 -3.57 3.93 8.47
C ILE A 172 -4.22 2.55 8.61
N ALA A 173 -4.01 1.64 7.67
CA ALA A 173 -4.50 0.26 7.79
C ALA A 173 -3.95 -0.43 9.03
N ALA A 174 -2.65 -0.29 9.30
CA ALA A 174 -2.03 -0.82 10.50
C ALA A 174 -2.55 -0.15 11.78
N VAL A 175 -2.76 1.18 11.80
CA VAL A 175 -3.36 1.91 12.94
C VAL A 175 -4.76 1.37 13.25
N LEU A 176 -5.62 1.29 12.24
CA LEU A 176 -7.00 0.84 12.40
C LEU A 176 -7.08 -0.60 12.89
N LEU A 177 -6.26 -1.49 12.32
CA LEU A 177 -6.23 -2.87 12.78
C LEU A 177 -5.67 -2.98 14.20
N ASN A 178 -4.58 -2.29 14.51
CA ASN A 178 -3.98 -2.27 15.84
C ASN A 178 -4.95 -1.74 16.91
N TRP A 179 -5.84 -0.80 16.56
CA TRP A 179 -6.88 -0.34 17.48
C TRP A 179 -7.97 -1.39 17.71
N LEU A 180 -8.32 -2.18 16.69
CA LEU A 180 -9.31 -3.25 16.79
C LEU A 180 -8.85 -4.44 17.65
N ILE A 181 -7.56 -4.80 17.57
CA ILE A 181 -7.03 -6.05 18.16
C ILE A 181 -6.29 -5.85 19.49
N LYS A 182 -6.20 -4.61 19.97
CA LYS A 182 -5.71 -4.28 21.32
C LYS A 182 -6.84 -4.41 22.32
#